data_AF-A0A6P7GE61-F1
#
_entry.id   AF-A0A6P7GE61-F1
#
_cell.length_a   1.000
_cell.length_b   1.000
_cell.length_c   1.000
_cell.angle_alpha   90.00
_cell.angle_beta   90.00
_cell.angle_gamma   90.00
#
_symmetry.space_group_name_H-M   'P 1'
#
loop_
_entity.id
_entity.type
_entity.pdbx_description
1 polymer ?
#
loop_
_entity_poly.entity_id
_entity_poly.type
_entity_poly.pdbx_seq_one_letter_code
_entity_poly.pdbx_strand_id
1 'polypeptide(L)'
;MNDLQENLDISPQEFVDQLLNEGSRIPCDNTNESFNQQGDAVPPYFDKRLFRIGQKLYQKHMYAMDVMHCFGVMLLYSIKSAFDVAMAATGPDATVYDIYIRQMNTNKNLQLFYDADFEPGSREWKAITKTKLRHNAVSKGSIKQGFNALTQKEMVLGQWFIAGFVIVRGEIAGIHNVSEEEWRGFHHYWRVIGYLMGIDERYNVCSVPLDTTRKISEIILAKVFNPAMAERTPEYLMVTKIVGYCWAPILPDLEPKSAANYTFNLTKPKNGSKLPRPDFMEMNWFSWIYYYYFMFVLLYLLKFDFFRVARNFLHRANFYMIKNFTTVPRIQCEISQYLHFNKNAKPYGVD
;
A
#
# COMPACT_ATOMS: atom_id res chain seq x y z
N MET A 1 -13.30 26.05 8.53
CA MET A 1 -13.71 25.60 9.88
C MET A 1 -14.96 24.72 9.84
N ASN A 2 -15.68 24.59 8.71
CA ASN A 2 -16.92 23.79 8.60
C ASN A 2 -16.71 22.31 8.24
N ASP A 3 -15.72 21.96 7.40
CA ASP A 3 -15.61 20.57 6.87
C ASP A 3 -15.12 19.52 7.88
N LEU A 4 -14.45 19.95 8.96
CA LEU A 4 -14.08 19.05 10.05
C LEU A 4 -15.29 18.65 10.90
N GLN A 5 -16.35 19.47 10.90
CA GLN A 5 -17.53 19.24 11.73
C GLN A 5 -18.48 18.21 11.12
N GLU A 6 -18.64 18.18 9.80
CA GLU A 6 -19.55 17.23 9.13
C GLU A 6 -19.16 15.76 9.31
N ASN A 7 -17.86 15.46 9.44
CA ASN A 7 -17.36 14.08 9.55
C ASN A 7 -17.08 13.64 11.00
N LEU A 8 -17.30 14.48 12.02
CA LEU A 8 -17.09 14.10 13.42
C LEU A 8 -18.19 13.18 13.97
N ASP A 9 -19.40 13.27 13.41
CA ASP A 9 -20.59 12.59 13.94
C ASP A 9 -20.96 11.29 13.19
N ILE A 10 -20.30 10.98 12.07
CA ILE A 10 -20.56 9.75 11.32
C ILE A 10 -20.04 8.52 12.07
N SER A 11 -20.88 7.48 12.21
CA SER A 11 -20.40 6.24 12.80
C SER A 11 -19.40 5.53 11.87
N PRO A 12 -18.44 4.74 12.40
CA PRO A 12 -17.52 3.97 11.56
C PRO A 12 -18.23 3.06 10.55
N GLN A 13 -19.41 2.54 10.89
CA GLN A 13 -20.17 1.65 10.03
C GLN A 13 -20.82 2.43 8.87
N GLU A 14 -21.46 3.56 9.18
CA GLU A 14 -22.05 4.44 8.16
C GLU A 14 -20.99 4.97 7.19
N PHE A 15 -19.80 5.35 7.68
CA PHE A 15 -18.70 5.78 6.82
C PHE A 15 -18.32 4.69 5.80
N VAL A 16 -18.17 3.44 6.26
CA VAL A 16 -17.82 2.33 5.36
C VAL A 16 -18.95 2.04 4.39
N ASP A 17 -20.20 2.06 4.84
CA ASP A 17 -21.33 1.79 3.95
C ASP A 17 -21.49 2.90 2.92
N GLN A 18 -21.25 4.17 3.28
CA GLN A 18 -21.21 5.28 2.33
C GLN A 18 -20.08 5.12 1.31
N LEU A 19 -18.87 4.77 1.76
CA LEU A 19 -17.72 4.53 0.89
C LEU A 19 -17.98 3.39 -0.11
N LEU A 20 -18.49 2.26 0.37
CA LEU A 20 -18.69 1.07 -0.47
C LEU A 20 -19.89 1.21 -1.41
N ASN A 21 -20.91 1.98 -1.05
CA ASN A 21 -22.12 2.16 -1.87
C ASN A 21 -22.07 3.39 -2.78
N GLU A 22 -21.84 4.57 -2.22
CA GLU A 22 -21.82 5.83 -2.96
C GLU A 22 -20.45 6.04 -3.61
N GLY A 23 -19.37 5.88 -2.84
CA GLY A 23 -18.00 6.05 -3.31
C GLY A 23 -17.60 5.09 -4.43
N SER A 24 -18.28 3.96 -4.58
CA SER A 24 -18.08 2.99 -5.68
C SER A 24 -18.70 3.39 -7.01
N ARG A 25 -19.49 4.47 -7.04
CA ARG A 25 -20.16 5.00 -8.24
C ARG A 25 -19.59 6.35 -8.68
N ILE A 26 -18.81 7.00 -7.83
CA ILE A 26 -18.25 8.31 -8.08
C ILE A 26 -16.83 8.16 -8.62
N PRO A 27 -16.55 8.61 -9.86
CA PRO A 27 -15.19 8.57 -10.41
C PRO A 27 -14.24 9.46 -9.59
N CYS A 28 -12.97 9.07 -9.51
CA CYS A 28 -11.88 9.84 -8.92
C CYS A 28 -10.84 10.16 -9.99
N ASP A 29 -11.27 10.91 -11.00
CA ASP A 29 -10.46 11.34 -12.13
C ASP A 29 -10.87 12.75 -12.57
N ASN A 30 -10.35 13.24 -13.68
CA ASN A 30 -10.60 14.63 -14.11
C ASN A 30 -12.05 14.92 -14.52
N THR A 31 -12.94 13.93 -14.54
CA THR A 31 -14.38 14.14 -14.71
C THR A 31 -15.07 14.56 -13.41
N ASN A 32 -14.41 14.37 -12.26
CA ASN A 32 -14.92 14.74 -10.96
C ASN A 32 -14.49 16.16 -10.56
N GLU A 33 -15.43 16.96 -10.05
CA GLU A 33 -15.16 18.33 -9.61
C GLU A 33 -14.19 18.40 -8.43
N SER A 34 -14.36 17.54 -7.41
CA SER A 34 -13.47 17.53 -6.23
C SER A 34 -12.04 17.17 -6.64
N PHE A 35 -11.86 16.24 -7.58
CA PHE A 35 -10.55 15.91 -8.14
C PHE A 35 -9.85 17.14 -8.74
N ASN A 36 -10.58 17.96 -9.48
CA ASN A 36 -10.03 19.13 -10.18
C ASN A 36 -9.71 20.28 -9.21
N GLN A 37 -10.53 20.50 -8.19
CA GLN A 37 -10.34 21.60 -7.23
C GLN A 37 -9.16 21.37 -6.26
N GLN A 38 -8.83 20.11 -5.95
CA GLN A 38 -7.83 19.76 -4.92
C GLN A 38 -6.37 19.72 -5.43
N GLY A 39 -6.12 19.93 -6.72
CA GLY A 39 -4.81 19.69 -7.36
C GLY A 39 -3.75 20.79 -7.19
N ASP A 40 -4.17 22.02 -6.90
CA ASP A 40 -3.30 23.21 -7.04
C ASP A 40 -3.01 23.91 -5.70
N ALA A 41 -3.62 23.46 -4.59
CA ALA A 41 -3.46 24.07 -3.28
C ALA A 41 -3.38 23.02 -2.17
N VAL A 42 -2.73 23.39 -1.06
CA VAL A 42 -2.78 22.61 0.18
C VAL A 42 -4.18 22.69 0.80
N PRO A 43 -4.65 21.64 1.49
CA PRO A 43 -5.95 21.69 2.15
C PRO A 43 -5.96 22.74 3.28
N PRO A 44 -7.13 23.32 3.60
CA PRO A 44 -7.25 24.38 4.61
C PRO A 44 -6.86 23.94 6.03
N TYR A 45 -6.86 22.63 6.29
CA TYR A 45 -6.46 22.03 7.55
C TYR A 45 -4.97 21.64 7.60
N PHE A 46 -4.16 22.01 6.60
CA PHE A 46 -2.76 21.62 6.53
C PHE A 46 -1.93 22.16 7.72
N ASP A 47 -1.52 21.26 8.60
CA ASP A 47 -0.52 21.50 9.65
C ASP A 47 0.87 21.00 9.19
N LYS A 48 1.77 21.95 8.89
CA LYS A 48 3.16 21.67 8.45
C LYS A 48 3.96 20.87 9.49
N ARG A 49 3.68 21.06 10.79
CA ARG A 49 4.38 20.37 11.88
C ARG A 49 3.97 18.91 11.93
N LEU A 50 2.67 18.63 11.94
CA LEU A 50 2.15 17.26 11.91
C LEU A 50 2.57 16.52 10.64
N PHE A 51 2.53 17.20 9.48
CA PHE A 51 2.97 16.62 8.22
C PHE A 51 4.43 16.15 8.29
N ARG A 52 5.33 17.00 8.81
CA ARG A 52 6.75 16.65 9.03
C ARG A 52 6.94 15.52 10.04
N ILE A 53 6.10 15.44 11.07
CA ILE A 53 6.12 14.32 12.03
C ILE A 53 5.77 13.01 11.32
N GLY A 54 4.75 13.00 10.45
CA GLY A 54 4.39 11.84 9.63
C GLY A 54 5.53 11.37 8.73
N GLN A 55 6.21 12.31 8.05
CA GLN A 55 7.40 12.00 7.25
C GLN A 55 8.53 11.40 8.11
N LYS A 56 8.79 11.98 9.29
CA LYS A 56 9.81 11.46 10.21
C LYS A 56 9.47 10.06 10.74
N LEU A 57 8.19 9.76 10.97
CA LEU A 57 7.78 8.42 11.38
C LEU A 57 8.14 7.39 10.30
N TYR A 58 7.86 7.69 9.02
CA TYR A 58 8.29 6.83 7.93
C TYR A 58 9.80 6.64 7.92
N GLN A 59 10.59 7.72 8.04
CA GLN A 59 12.05 7.63 8.08
C GLN A 59 12.57 6.82 9.27
N LYS A 60 11.91 6.90 10.43
CA LYS A 60 12.23 6.15 11.64
C LYS A 60 11.97 4.65 11.47
N HIS A 61 10.95 4.25 10.71
CA HIS A 61 10.54 2.86 10.52
C HIS A 61 10.60 2.38 9.06
N MET A 62 11.43 2.99 8.22
CA MET A 62 11.42 2.82 6.76
C MET A 62 11.37 1.36 6.31
N TYR A 63 12.19 0.49 6.89
CA TYR A 63 12.15 -0.94 6.58
C TYR A 63 10.78 -1.58 6.86
N ALA A 64 10.22 -1.37 8.05
CA ALA A 64 8.94 -1.94 8.45
C ALA A 64 7.76 -1.32 7.67
N MET A 65 7.85 -0.03 7.34
CA MET A 65 6.86 0.66 6.50
C MET A 65 6.83 0.07 5.09
N ASP A 66 8.00 -0.16 4.48
CA ASP A 66 8.07 -0.73 3.13
C ASP A 66 7.69 -2.22 3.10
N VAL A 67 7.96 -2.97 4.19
CA VAL A 67 7.36 -4.31 4.40
C VAL A 67 5.83 -4.22 4.41
N MET A 68 5.26 -3.28 5.17
CA MET A 68 3.81 -3.08 5.22
C MET A 68 3.22 -2.64 3.89
N HIS A 69 3.93 -1.82 3.11
CA HIS A 69 3.52 -1.46 1.76
C HIS A 69 3.50 -2.68 0.84
N CYS A 70 4.49 -3.57 0.92
CA CYS A 70 4.50 -4.84 0.19
C CYS A 70 3.26 -5.69 0.53
N PHE A 71 2.96 -5.87 1.81
CA PHE A 71 1.78 -6.59 2.28
C PHE A 71 0.48 -5.92 1.85
N GLY A 72 0.41 -4.59 1.93
CA GLY A 72 -0.74 -3.84 1.49
C GLY A 72 -1.00 -3.96 -0.02
N VAL A 73 0.04 -4.04 -0.86
CA VAL A 73 -0.13 -4.34 -2.29
C VAL A 73 -0.65 -5.77 -2.50
N MET A 74 -0.14 -6.75 -1.75
CA MET A 74 -0.69 -8.12 -1.77
C MET A 74 -2.15 -8.15 -1.32
N LEU A 75 -2.58 -7.28 -0.42
CA LEU A 75 -3.99 -7.14 -0.06
C LEU A 75 -4.80 -6.46 -1.16
N LEU A 76 -4.30 -5.37 -1.74
CA LEU A 76 -5.03 -4.63 -2.78
C LEU A 76 -5.36 -5.51 -3.98
N TYR A 77 -4.41 -6.37 -4.40
CA TYR A 77 -4.61 -7.27 -5.53
C TYR A 77 -5.52 -8.46 -5.25
N SER A 78 -5.94 -8.70 -4.00
CA SER A 78 -7.04 -9.65 -3.75
C SER A 78 -8.38 -9.09 -4.19
N ILE A 79 -8.52 -7.77 -4.29
CA ILE A 79 -9.75 -7.11 -4.72
C ILE A 79 -9.79 -7.12 -6.25
N LYS A 80 -10.70 -7.89 -6.83
CA LYS A 80 -10.80 -8.06 -8.29
C LYS A 80 -10.86 -6.74 -9.05
N SER A 81 -11.67 -5.76 -8.62
CA SER A 81 -11.78 -4.47 -9.33
C SER A 81 -10.47 -3.68 -9.30
N ALA A 82 -9.75 -3.69 -8.18
CA ALA A 82 -8.45 -3.02 -8.07
C ALA A 82 -7.37 -3.74 -8.90
N PHE A 83 -7.41 -5.07 -8.92
CA PHE A 83 -6.55 -5.88 -9.78
C PHE A 83 -6.81 -5.57 -11.27
N ASP A 84 -8.06 -5.62 -11.71
CA ASP A 84 -8.46 -5.36 -13.11
C ASP A 84 -7.98 -3.97 -13.56
N VAL A 85 -8.19 -2.93 -12.75
CA VAL A 85 -7.73 -1.56 -13.06
C VAL A 85 -6.19 -1.48 -13.12
N ALA A 86 -5.48 -2.10 -12.18
CA ALA A 86 -4.03 -2.10 -12.16
C ALA A 86 -3.42 -2.87 -13.35
N MET A 87 -4.08 -3.94 -13.79
CA MET A 87 -3.63 -4.70 -14.95
C MET A 87 -4.01 -4.01 -16.26
N ALA A 88 -5.19 -3.37 -16.36
CA ALA A 88 -5.56 -2.53 -17.51
C ALA A 88 -4.55 -1.40 -17.76
N ALA A 89 -3.96 -0.83 -16.69
CA ALA A 89 -2.88 0.15 -16.78
C ALA A 89 -1.59 -0.40 -17.42
N THR A 90 -1.38 -1.71 -17.34
CA THR A 90 -0.17 -2.40 -17.80
C THR A 90 -0.37 -2.99 -19.19
N GLY A 91 -1.63 -3.27 -19.56
CA GLY A 91 -2.04 -3.76 -20.86
C GLY A 91 -2.30 -5.27 -20.86
N PRO A 92 -3.11 -5.76 -21.83
CA PRO A 92 -3.50 -7.18 -21.91
C PRO A 92 -2.32 -8.11 -22.21
N ASP A 93 -1.25 -7.60 -22.82
CA ASP A 93 -0.03 -8.36 -23.14
C ASP A 93 1.10 -8.16 -22.11
N ALA A 94 0.76 -7.64 -20.93
CA ALA A 94 1.73 -7.43 -19.86
C ALA A 94 2.47 -8.72 -19.52
N THR A 95 3.79 -8.62 -19.39
CA THR A 95 4.64 -9.70 -18.89
C THR A 95 4.81 -9.59 -17.38
N VAL A 96 5.36 -10.65 -16.76
CA VAL A 96 5.82 -10.59 -15.37
C VAL A 96 6.84 -9.45 -15.17
N TYR A 97 7.64 -9.12 -16.20
CA TYR A 97 8.63 -8.04 -16.13
C TYR A 97 7.96 -6.67 -16.09
N ASP A 98 6.86 -6.49 -16.82
CA ASP A 98 6.11 -5.22 -16.80
C ASP A 98 5.47 -4.97 -15.44
N ILE A 99 4.93 -6.03 -14.81
CA ILE A 99 4.45 -5.97 -13.43
C ILE A 99 5.60 -5.60 -12.50
N TYR A 100 6.76 -6.21 -12.66
CA TYR A 100 7.96 -5.92 -11.86
C TYR A 100 8.35 -4.45 -11.94
N ILE A 101 8.47 -3.90 -13.14
CA ILE A 101 8.81 -2.49 -13.36
C ILE A 101 7.74 -1.57 -12.76
N ARG A 102 6.45 -1.92 -12.87
CA ARG A 102 5.36 -1.18 -12.23
C ARG A 102 5.49 -1.15 -10.71
N GLN A 103 5.76 -2.29 -10.07
CA GLN A 103 5.97 -2.35 -8.61
C GLN A 103 7.17 -1.52 -8.18
N MET A 104 8.31 -1.69 -8.86
CA MET A 104 9.52 -0.93 -8.57
C MET A 104 9.32 0.57 -8.72
N ASN A 105 8.59 1.02 -9.74
CA ASN A 105 8.26 2.42 -9.93
C ASN A 105 7.29 2.93 -8.86
N THR A 106 6.33 2.11 -8.42
CA THR A 106 5.39 2.46 -7.34
C THR A 106 6.16 2.71 -6.05
N ASN A 107 7.06 1.80 -5.69
CA ASN A 107 7.90 1.92 -4.50
C ASN A 107 8.78 3.17 -4.56
N LYS A 108 9.42 3.41 -5.71
CA LYS A 108 10.23 4.63 -5.93
C LYS A 108 9.43 5.90 -5.73
N ASN A 109 8.18 5.95 -6.20
CA ASN A 109 7.34 7.14 -5.99
C ASN A 109 6.91 7.27 -4.54
N LEU A 110 6.56 6.16 -3.87
CA LEU A 110 6.13 6.19 -2.48
C LEU A 110 7.23 6.68 -1.54
N GLN A 111 8.50 6.27 -1.77
CA GLN A 111 9.62 6.82 -1.00
C GLN A 111 9.80 8.33 -1.21
N LEU A 112 9.57 8.83 -2.44
CA LEU A 112 9.65 10.27 -2.73
C LEU A 112 8.60 11.08 -1.98
N PHE A 113 7.49 10.47 -1.59
CA PHE A 113 6.48 11.15 -0.79
C PHE A 113 7.05 11.49 0.60
N TYR A 114 7.98 10.71 1.14
CA TYR A 114 8.49 10.93 2.50
C TYR A 114 9.88 11.57 2.58
N ASP A 115 10.49 11.93 1.45
CA ASP A 115 11.92 12.26 1.33
C ASP A 115 12.21 13.71 0.88
N ALA A 116 11.22 14.60 0.85
CA ALA A 116 11.46 16.00 0.49
C ALA A 116 10.67 16.98 1.38
N ASP A 117 11.07 18.25 1.35
CA ASP A 117 10.23 19.31 1.89
C ASP A 117 8.96 19.43 1.03
N PHE A 118 7.83 19.55 1.72
CA PHE A 118 6.52 19.66 1.10
C PHE A 118 6.14 21.12 0.89
N GLU A 119 6.33 21.61 -0.33
CA GLU A 119 5.95 22.95 -0.79
C GLU A 119 5.52 22.84 -2.26
N PRO A 120 4.59 23.70 -2.75
CA PRO A 120 4.21 23.71 -4.16
C PRO A 120 5.44 23.77 -5.08
N GLY A 121 5.53 22.82 -6.01
CA GLY A 121 6.66 22.69 -6.94
C GLY A 121 7.87 21.91 -6.42
N SER A 122 7.87 21.49 -5.15
CA SER A 122 8.91 20.62 -4.59
C SER A 122 8.93 19.23 -5.26
N ARG A 123 9.98 18.45 -4.97
CA ARG A 123 10.13 17.10 -5.53
C ARG A 123 8.99 16.17 -5.09
N GLU A 124 8.56 16.26 -3.83
CA GLU A 124 7.42 15.50 -3.30
C GLU A 124 6.12 15.96 -3.97
N TRP A 125 5.86 17.27 -4.06
CA TRP A 125 4.67 17.79 -4.72
C TRP A 125 4.55 17.30 -6.16
N LYS A 126 5.64 17.36 -6.92
CA LYS A 126 5.72 16.86 -8.29
C LYS A 126 5.47 15.35 -8.37
N ALA A 127 5.99 14.58 -7.40
CA ALA A 127 5.75 13.14 -7.34
C ALA A 127 4.27 12.80 -7.06
N ILE A 128 3.63 13.52 -6.14
CA ILE A 128 2.21 13.38 -5.82
C ILE A 128 1.36 13.76 -7.04
N THR A 129 1.61 14.93 -7.63
CA THR A 129 0.91 15.42 -8.83
C THR A 129 1.05 14.43 -9.98
N LYS A 130 2.26 13.90 -10.22
CA LYS A 130 2.50 12.89 -11.26
C LYS A 130 1.71 11.62 -11.01
N THR A 131 1.60 11.18 -9.75
CA THR A 131 0.81 9.99 -9.38
C THR A 131 -0.68 10.23 -9.61
N LYS A 132 -1.22 11.39 -9.20
CA LYS A 132 -2.59 11.81 -9.51
C LYS A 132 -2.89 11.76 -11.02
N LEU A 133 -1.99 12.33 -11.84
CA LEU A 133 -2.13 12.32 -13.30
C LEU A 133 -2.06 10.89 -13.89
N ARG A 134 -1.23 10.01 -13.32
CA ARG A 134 -1.18 8.60 -13.71
C ARG A 134 -2.48 7.88 -13.38
N HIS A 135 -3.05 8.07 -12.19
CA HIS A 135 -4.34 7.48 -11.84
C HIS A 135 -5.45 7.94 -12.78
N ASN A 136 -5.48 9.23 -13.15
CA ASN A 136 -6.38 9.75 -14.18
C ASN A 136 -6.18 9.07 -15.56
N ALA A 137 -4.93 8.90 -15.98
CA ALA A 137 -4.62 8.19 -17.23
C ALA A 137 -5.04 6.71 -17.18
N VAL A 138 -4.86 6.05 -16.03
CA VAL A 138 -5.31 4.67 -15.79
C VAL A 138 -6.83 4.57 -15.83
N SER A 139 -7.56 5.50 -15.21
CA SER A 139 -9.03 5.55 -15.29
C SER A 139 -9.49 5.58 -16.74
N LYS A 140 -8.93 6.50 -17.55
CA LYS A 140 -9.23 6.61 -18.99
C LYS A 140 -8.86 5.35 -19.77
N GLY A 141 -7.73 4.74 -19.46
CA GLY A 141 -7.28 3.50 -20.10
C GLY A 141 -8.18 2.31 -19.77
N SER A 142 -8.64 2.22 -18.52
CA SER A 142 -9.55 1.18 -18.03
C SER A 142 -10.90 1.25 -18.75
N ILE A 143 -11.48 2.47 -18.87
CA ILE A 143 -12.72 2.72 -19.63
C ILE A 143 -12.58 2.28 -21.09
N LYS A 144 -11.46 2.62 -21.74
CA LYS A 144 -11.21 2.23 -23.14
C LYS A 144 -11.15 0.72 -23.35
N GLN A 145 -10.80 -0.05 -22.32
CA GLN A 145 -10.73 -1.51 -22.34
C GLN A 145 -12.06 -2.17 -21.92
N GLY A 146 -13.12 -1.39 -21.69
CA GLY A 146 -14.43 -1.90 -21.29
C GLY A 146 -14.59 -2.15 -19.79
N PHE A 147 -13.65 -1.69 -18.96
CA PHE A 147 -13.74 -1.72 -17.51
C PHE A 147 -14.30 -0.41 -16.94
N ASN A 148 -14.53 -0.37 -15.63
CA ASN A 148 -15.02 0.84 -14.95
C ASN A 148 -13.92 1.90 -14.77
N ALA A 149 -14.34 3.16 -14.65
CA ALA A 149 -13.47 4.24 -14.19
C ALA A 149 -12.91 3.94 -12.79
N LEU A 150 -11.77 4.54 -12.46
CA LEU A 150 -11.24 4.51 -11.10
C LEU A 150 -12.16 5.33 -10.18
N THR A 151 -12.77 4.72 -9.17
CA THR A 151 -13.73 5.42 -8.29
C THR A 151 -13.10 5.91 -6.99
N GLN A 152 -13.84 6.73 -6.24
CA GLN A 152 -13.46 7.16 -4.89
C GLN A 152 -13.20 5.95 -3.98
N LYS A 153 -14.00 4.89 -4.08
CA LYS A 153 -13.78 3.64 -3.35
C LYS A 153 -12.42 3.01 -3.71
N GLU A 154 -12.07 2.86 -4.98
CA GLU A 154 -10.75 2.29 -5.34
C GLU A 154 -9.60 3.16 -4.81
N MET A 155 -9.73 4.48 -4.89
CA MET A 155 -8.70 5.40 -4.40
C MET A 155 -8.53 5.36 -2.88
N VAL A 156 -9.63 5.25 -2.13
CA VAL A 156 -9.59 5.10 -0.67
C VAL A 156 -9.05 3.73 -0.27
N LEU A 157 -9.38 2.64 -0.98
CA LEU A 157 -8.77 1.33 -0.73
C LEU A 157 -7.25 1.36 -1.03
N GLY A 158 -6.85 2.15 -2.04
CA GLY A 158 -5.47 2.51 -2.34
C GLY A 158 -4.77 3.24 -1.18
N GLN A 159 -5.41 4.26 -0.62
CA GLN A 159 -4.90 4.96 0.56
C GLN A 159 -4.87 4.03 1.79
N TRP A 160 -5.89 3.19 1.95
CA TRP A 160 -6.07 2.33 3.10
C TRP A 160 -4.95 1.28 3.22
N PHE A 161 -4.56 0.62 2.13
CA PHE A 161 -3.50 -0.39 2.21
C PHE A 161 -2.14 0.19 2.63
N ILE A 162 -1.93 1.48 2.40
CA ILE A 162 -0.70 2.20 2.76
C ILE A 162 -0.80 2.76 4.18
N ALA A 163 -1.89 3.44 4.50
CA ALA A 163 -2.05 4.19 5.74
C ALA A 163 -2.88 3.44 6.79
N GLY A 164 -4.10 3.05 6.43
CA GLY A 164 -5.05 2.37 7.32
C GLY A 164 -4.50 1.04 7.83
N PHE A 165 -3.93 0.23 6.93
CA PHE A 165 -3.32 -1.05 7.28
C PHE A 165 -2.12 -0.88 8.22
N VAL A 166 -1.29 0.14 8.01
CA VAL A 166 -0.19 0.50 8.92
C VAL A 166 -0.73 0.92 10.29
N ILE A 167 -1.78 1.76 10.34
CA ILE A 167 -2.41 2.21 11.58
C ILE A 167 -2.96 1.01 12.37
N VAL A 168 -3.58 0.03 11.71
CA VAL A 168 -4.20 -1.11 12.40
C VAL A 168 -3.29 -2.32 12.57
N ARG A 169 -2.20 -2.48 11.83
CA ARG A 169 -1.34 -3.68 11.92
C ARG A 169 0.15 -3.38 12.08
N GLY A 170 0.56 -2.12 12.09
CA GLY A 170 1.96 -1.71 12.11
C GLY A 170 2.76 -2.27 13.28
N GLU A 171 2.20 -2.32 14.48
CA GLU A 171 2.90 -2.86 15.67
C GLU A 171 3.36 -4.31 15.45
N ILE A 172 2.45 -5.18 15.00
CA ILE A 172 2.81 -6.57 14.75
C ILE A 172 3.68 -6.72 13.48
N ALA A 173 3.79 -5.69 12.65
CA ALA A 173 4.65 -5.66 11.47
C ALA A 173 5.96 -4.89 11.65
N GLY A 174 6.41 -4.64 12.89
CA GLY A 174 7.73 -4.06 13.16
C GLY A 174 7.76 -2.55 13.40
N ILE A 175 6.61 -1.88 13.46
CA ILE A 175 6.48 -0.45 13.72
C ILE A 175 6.19 -0.27 15.23
N HIS A 176 7.22 -0.49 16.04
CA HIS A 176 7.16 -0.43 17.50
C HIS A 176 7.48 0.96 18.05
N ASN A 177 7.16 1.22 19.33
CA ASN A 177 7.58 2.41 20.06
C ASN A 177 7.21 3.73 19.34
N VAL A 178 5.99 3.78 18.80
CA VAL A 178 5.42 4.96 18.16
C VAL A 178 4.59 5.74 19.17
N SER A 179 4.93 7.01 19.36
CA SER A 179 4.17 7.92 20.21
C SER A 179 2.81 8.28 19.60
N GLU A 180 1.89 8.74 20.44
CA GLU A 180 0.59 9.23 19.97
C GLU A 180 0.74 10.40 18.98
N GLU A 181 1.69 11.29 19.24
CA GLU A 181 1.99 12.41 18.34
C GLU A 181 2.52 11.93 16.97
N GLU A 182 3.38 10.92 16.95
CA GLU A 182 3.84 10.31 15.69
C GLU A 182 2.67 9.70 14.91
N TRP A 183 1.75 9.00 15.58
CA TRP A 183 0.54 8.47 14.94
C TRP A 183 -0.37 9.58 14.39
N ARG A 184 -0.56 10.66 15.14
CA ARG A 184 -1.30 11.84 14.69
C ARG A 184 -0.64 12.49 13.48
N GLY A 185 0.69 12.60 13.48
CA GLY A 185 1.44 13.12 12.35
C GLY A 185 1.32 12.25 11.10
N PHE A 186 1.41 10.92 11.25
CA PHE A 186 1.25 9.98 10.14
C PHE A 186 -0.16 9.98 9.55
N HIS A 187 -1.17 10.03 10.42
CA HIS A 187 -2.57 10.15 10.04
C HIS A 187 -2.85 11.46 9.29
N HIS A 188 -2.37 12.59 9.84
CA HIS A 188 -2.49 13.90 9.20
C HIS A 188 -1.78 13.95 7.84
N TYR A 189 -0.57 13.38 7.76
CA TYR A 189 0.17 13.25 6.52
C TYR A 189 -0.68 12.54 5.45
N TRP A 190 -1.23 11.37 5.75
CA TRP A 190 -2.03 10.62 4.79
C TRP A 190 -3.37 11.24 4.46
N ARG A 191 -3.97 12.01 5.37
CA ARG A 191 -5.14 12.86 5.05
C ARG A 191 -4.81 13.85 3.95
N VAL A 192 -3.72 14.59 4.10
CA VAL A 192 -3.24 15.58 3.13
C VAL A 192 -2.89 14.92 1.79
N ILE A 193 -2.18 13.78 1.81
CA ILE A 193 -1.87 13.04 0.58
C ILE A 193 -3.15 12.57 -0.13
N GLY A 194 -4.14 12.07 0.62
CA GLY A 194 -5.43 11.66 0.05
C GLY A 194 -6.14 12.80 -0.68
N TYR A 195 -6.22 13.97 -0.03
CA TYR A 195 -6.77 15.20 -0.63
C TYR A 195 -6.04 15.58 -1.92
N LEU A 196 -4.70 15.64 -1.89
CA LEU A 196 -3.92 16.01 -3.07
C LEU A 196 -4.11 15.03 -4.23
N MET A 197 -4.34 13.75 -3.93
CA MET A 197 -4.61 12.71 -4.92
C MET A 197 -6.02 12.77 -5.53
N GLY A 198 -6.91 13.63 -5.02
CA GLY A 198 -8.28 13.80 -5.53
C GLY A 198 -9.35 13.03 -4.74
N ILE A 199 -9.02 12.51 -3.56
CA ILE A 199 -10.00 11.84 -2.69
C ILE A 199 -10.91 12.91 -2.09
N ASP A 200 -12.23 12.79 -2.30
CA ASP A 200 -13.22 13.64 -1.65
C ASP A 200 -13.09 13.48 -0.13
N GLU A 201 -13.08 14.59 0.60
CA GLU A 201 -12.81 14.62 2.04
C GLU A 201 -13.82 13.75 2.82
N ARG A 202 -15.04 13.60 2.30
CA ARG A 202 -16.10 12.74 2.88
C ARG A 202 -15.78 11.24 2.78
N TYR A 203 -14.89 10.83 1.88
CA TYR A 203 -14.43 9.43 1.74
C TYR A 203 -13.01 9.20 2.24
N ASN A 204 -12.22 10.26 2.45
CA ASN A 204 -10.85 10.17 2.92
C ASN A 204 -10.78 9.51 4.31
N VAL A 205 -10.22 8.30 4.40
CA VAL A 205 -10.24 7.53 5.67
C VAL A 205 -9.50 8.22 6.81
N CYS A 206 -8.64 9.19 6.49
CA CYS A 206 -7.90 10.00 7.46
C CYS A 206 -8.55 11.37 7.74
N SER A 207 -9.76 11.66 7.23
CA SER A 207 -10.47 12.92 7.51
C SER A 207 -11.15 12.94 8.87
N VAL A 208 -11.47 11.76 9.41
CA VAL A 208 -12.05 11.56 10.75
C VAL A 208 -10.95 11.41 11.82
N PRO A 209 -11.27 11.53 13.13
CA PRO A 209 -10.29 11.31 14.19
C PRO A 209 -9.60 9.95 14.11
N LEU A 210 -8.33 9.88 14.54
CA LEU A 210 -7.50 8.68 14.44
C LEU A 210 -8.14 7.42 15.05
N ASP A 211 -8.83 7.54 16.18
CA ASP A 211 -9.54 6.41 16.80
C ASP A 211 -10.72 5.91 15.96
N THR A 212 -11.42 6.83 15.30
CA THR A 212 -12.46 6.50 14.33
C THR A 212 -11.84 5.86 13.08
N THR A 213 -10.73 6.40 12.56
CA THR A 213 -9.97 5.79 11.46
C THR A 213 -9.52 4.36 11.76
N ARG A 214 -9.10 4.07 13.00
CA ARG A 214 -8.77 2.70 13.44
C ARG A 214 -9.98 1.77 13.33
N LYS A 215 -11.14 2.19 13.83
CA LYS A 215 -12.38 1.41 13.77
C LYS A 215 -12.84 1.18 12.33
N ILE A 216 -12.88 2.24 11.52
CA ILE A 216 -13.20 2.16 10.08
C ILE A 216 -12.25 1.18 9.39
N SER A 217 -10.95 1.24 9.71
CA SER A 217 -9.95 0.39 9.09
C SER A 217 -10.13 -1.09 9.43
N GLU A 218 -10.51 -1.43 10.66
CA GLU A 218 -10.87 -2.81 11.01
C GLU A 218 -12.12 -3.28 10.26
N ILE A 219 -13.13 -2.41 10.08
CA ILE A 219 -14.34 -2.74 9.31
C ILE A 219 -14.00 -2.96 7.83
N ILE A 220 -13.18 -2.09 7.22
CA ILE A 220 -12.71 -2.25 5.83
C ILE A 220 -11.95 -3.57 5.68
N LEU A 221 -11.04 -3.89 6.60
CA LEU A 221 -10.30 -5.16 6.59
C LEU A 221 -11.27 -6.34 6.63
N ALA A 222 -12.24 -6.32 7.55
CA ALA A 222 -13.21 -7.41 7.72
C ALA A 222 -14.19 -7.55 6.55
N LYS A 223 -14.74 -6.44 6.02
CA LYS A 223 -15.77 -6.45 4.97
C LYS A 223 -15.20 -6.59 3.56
N VAL A 224 -13.99 -6.10 3.31
CA VAL A 224 -13.42 -6.02 1.95
C VAL A 224 -12.27 -7.01 1.78
N PHE A 225 -11.21 -6.88 2.58
CA PHE A 225 -9.96 -7.60 2.33
C PHE A 225 -10.01 -9.06 2.79
N ASN A 226 -10.63 -9.35 3.95
CA ASN A 226 -10.78 -10.71 4.45
C ASN A 226 -11.50 -11.65 3.47
N PRO A 227 -12.71 -11.32 2.96
CA PRO A 227 -13.38 -12.18 1.99
C PRO A 227 -12.62 -12.25 0.66
N ALA A 228 -12.06 -11.14 0.18
CA ALA A 228 -11.32 -11.11 -1.08
C ALA A 228 -10.07 -12.00 -1.05
N MET A 229 -9.29 -11.99 0.04
CA MET A 229 -8.17 -12.91 0.19
C MET A 229 -8.59 -14.36 0.35
N ALA A 230 -9.73 -14.62 0.99
CA ALA A 230 -10.22 -15.98 1.25
C ALA A 230 -10.58 -16.73 -0.04
N GLU A 231 -10.92 -16.01 -1.12
CA GLU A 231 -11.25 -16.59 -2.43
C GLU A 231 -10.07 -17.31 -3.08
N ARG A 232 -8.82 -16.87 -2.82
CA ARG A 232 -7.58 -17.52 -3.30
C ARG A 232 -7.58 -17.81 -4.81
N THR A 233 -8.09 -16.88 -5.62
CA THR A 233 -8.13 -17.09 -7.08
C THR A 233 -6.73 -17.36 -7.65
N PRO A 234 -6.60 -18.17 -8.72
CA PRO A 234 -5.31 -18.47 -9.33
C PRO A 234 -4.51 -17.21 -9.71
N GLU A 235 -5.18 -16.21 -10.27
CA GLU A 235 -4.60 -14.92 -10.66
C GLU A 235 -4.06 -14.18 -9.43
N TYR A 236 -4.83 -14.19 -8.35
CA TYR A 236 -4.41 -13.55 -7.10
C TYR A 236 -3.18 -14.24 -6.49
N LEU A 237 -3.17 -15.57 -6.45
CA LEU A 237 -2.03 -16.33 -5.94
C LEU A 237 -0.78 -16.12 -6.81
N MET A 238 -0.95 -16.02 -8.13
CA MET A 238 0.13 -15.72 -9.07
C MET A 238 0.69 -14.31 -8.85
N VAL A 239 -0.14 -13.28 -8.85
CA VAL A 239 0.32 -11.90 -8.68
C VAL A 239 0.92 -11.67 -7.30
N THR A 240 0.42 -12.34 -6.26
CA THR A 240 1.01 -12.30 -4.91
C THR A 240 2.45 -12.81 -4.92
N LYS A 241 2.72 -13.92 -5.61
CA LYS A 241 4.10 -14.43 -5.78
C LYS A 241 4.96 -13.43 -6.57
N ILE A 242 4.43 -12.89 -7.67
CA ILE A 242 5.14 -11.88 -8.48
C ILE A 242 5.53 -10.70 -7.61
N VAL A 243 4.59 -10.13 -6.85
CA VAL A 243 4.84 -9.02 -5.93
C VAL A 243 5.93 -9.39 -4.93
N GLY A 244 5.88 -10.55 -4.29
CA GLY A 244 6.94 -11.00 -3.38
C GLY A 244 8.32 -10.97 -4.04
N TYR A 245 8.47 -11.53 -5.24
CA TYR A 245 9.74 -11.49 -5.99
C TYR A 245 10.14 -10.07 -6.43
N CYS A 246 9.18 -9.20 -6.74
CA CYS A 246 9.46 -7.81 -7.10
C CYS A 246 10.12 -7.04 -5.96
N TRP A 247 9.74 -7.37 -4.72
CA TRP A 247 10.21 -6.70 -3.52
C TRP A 247 11.46 -7.34 -2.92
N ALA A 248 11.75 -8.61 -3.23
CA ALA A 248 12.92 -9.35 -2.73
C ALA A 248 14.28 -8.63 -2.90
N PRO A 249 14.58 -7.90 -4.00
CA PRO A 249 15.82 -7.13 -4.10
C PRO A 249 15.94 -6.04 -3.01
N ILE A 250 14.83 -5.42 -2.62
CA ILE A 250 14.78 -4.35 -1.61
C ILE A 250 14.70 -4.96 -0.20
N LEU A 251 13.92 -6.04 -0.07
CA LEU A 251 13.60 -6.76 1.15
C LEU A 251 14.10 -8.22 1.03
N PRO A 252 15.42 -8.46 1.13
CA PRO A 252 16.00 -9.79 0.87
C PRO A 252 15.56 -10.86 1.87
N ASP A 253 15.11 -10.47 3.06
CA ASP A 253 14.55 -11.39 4.06
C ASP A 253 13.11 -11.84 3.72
N LEU A 254 12.49 -11.26 2.68
CA LEU A 254 11.09 -11.47 2.32
C LEU A 254 10.98 -12.58 1.25
N GLU A 255 10.85 -13.82 1.72
CA GLU A 255 10.50 -14.95 0.87
C GLU A 255 9.00 -14.87 0.47
N PRO A 256 8.63 -15.00 -0.81
CA PRO A 256 7.25 -14.70 -1.27
C PRO A 256 6.14 -15.50 -0.60
N LYS A 257 6.32 -16.81 -0.37
CA LYS A 257 5.29 -17.62 0.31
C LYS A 257 5.17 -17.24 1.78
N SER A 258 6.29 -16.95 2.44
CA SER A 258 6.33 -16.47 3.81
C SER A 258 5.62 -15.12 3.94
N ALA A 259 5.86 -14.20 3.00
CA ALA A 259 5.23 -12.89 2.92
C ALA A 259 3.71 -12.99 2.71
N ALA A 260 3.27 -13.85 1.78
CA ALA A 260 1.85 -14.08 1.51
C ALA A 260 1.12 -14.65 2.73
N ASN A 261 1.71 -15.66 3.38
CA ASN A 261 1.19 -16.25 4.60
C ASN A 261 1.13 -15.25 5.76
N TYR A 262 2.18 -14.43 5.91
CA TYR A 262 2.21 -13.42 6.95
C TYR A 262 1.15 -12.34 6.70
N THR A 263 1.02 -11.86 5.46
CA THR A 263 -0.04 -10.93 5.03
C THR A 263 -1.42 -11.47 5.36
N PHE A 264 -1.70 -12.74 5.03
CA PHE A 264 -2.98 -13.37 5.36
C PHE A 264 -3.23 -13.45 6.87
N ASN A 265 -2.21 -13.72 7.66
CA ASN A 265 -2.34 -13.73 9.12
C ASN A 265 -2.62 -12.34 9.69
N LEU A 266 -2.06 -11.28 9.08
CA LEU A 266 -2.36 -9.91 9.47
C LEU A 266 -3.82 -9.52 9.20
N THR A 267 -4.58 -10.26 8.39
CA THR A 267 -6.00 -9.96 8.18
C THR A 267 -6.91 -10.52 9.27
N LYS A 268 -6.38 -11.43 10.10
CA LYS A 268 -7.11 -12.04 11.20
C LYS A 268 -7.27 -11.06 12.37
N PRO A 269 -8.28 -11.26 13.24
CA PRO A 269 -8.43 -10.47 14.45
C PRO A 269 -7.15 -10.50 15.30
N LYS A 270 -6.79 -9.37 15.90
CA LYS A 270 -5.64 -9.29 16.79
C LYS A 270 -5.84 -10.18 18.02
N ASN A 271 -4.82 -10.96 18.36
CA ASN A 271 -4.73 -11.67 19.64
C ASN A 271 -3.34 -11.40 20.26
N GLY A 272 -3.08 -10.12 20.57
CA GLY A 272 -1.75 -9.64 20.94
C GLY A 272 -0.74 -9.89 19.81
N SER A 273 0.43 -10.43 20.16
CA SER A 273 1.48 -10.82 19.20
C SER A 273 1.35 -12.25 18.67
N LYS A 274 0.33 -13.02 19.11
CA LYS A 274 0.13 -14.39 18.65
C LYS A 274 -0.60 -14.39 17.32
N LEU A 275 0.11 -14.78 16.27
CA LEU A 275 -0.47 -15.04 14.96
C LEU A 275 -0.85 -16.53 14.83
N PRO A 276 -1.93 -16.85 14.11
CA PRO A 276 -2.31 -18.24 13.86
C PRO A 276 -1.25 -18.94 13.02
N ARG A 277 -1.29 -20.27 12.98
CA ARG A 277 -0.45 -21.04 12.06
C ARG A 277 -0.79 -20.64 10.62
N PRO A 278 0.20 -20.29 9.78
CA PRO A 278 -0.07 -19.89 8.41
C PRO A 278 -0.62 -21.05 7.58
N ASP A 279 -1.69 -20.79 6.82
CA ASP A 279 -2.43 -21.76 6.01
C ASP A 279 -2.82 -21.23 4.63
N PHE A 280 -2.23 -20.11 4.19
CA PHE A 280 -2.58 -19.42 2.96
C PHE A 280 -1.91 -20.03 1.73
N MET A 281 -0.59 -20.22 1.79
CA MET A 281 0.20 -20.90 0.76
C MET A 281 1.04 -22.02 1.37
N GLU A 282 1.11 -23.15 0.68
CA GLU A 282 1.95 -24.27 1.11
C GLU A 282 3.44 -23.91 1.12
N MET A 283 4.04 -24.04 2.30
CA MET A 283 5.45 -23.76 2.56
C MET A 283 6.24 -25.06 2.71
N ASN A 284 7.37 -25.14 2.01
CA ASN A 284 8.36 -26.18 2.28
C ASN A 284 9.16 -25.83 3.55
N TRP A 285 10.04 -26.74 3.98
CA TRP A 285 10.80 -26.56 5.21
C TRP A 285 11.67 -25.28 5.21
N PHE A 286 12.23 -24.87 4.06
CA PHE A 286 12.98 -23.61 3.94
C PHE A 286 12.07 -22.40 4.15
N SER A 287 10.92 -22.35 3.47
CA SER A 287 9.93 -21.27 3.66
C SER A 287 9.47 -21.18 5.12
N TRP A 288 9.32 -22.31 5.82
CA TRP A 288 9.00 -22.30 7.25
C TRP A 288 10.09 -21.62 8.10
N ILE A 289 11.36 -21.88 7.82
CA ILE A 289 12.48 -21.21 8.49
C ILE A 289 12.44 -19.71 8.24
N TYR A 290 12.29 -19.30 6.97
CA TYR A 290 12.17 -17.89 6.60
C TYR A 290 10.98 -17.21 7.28
N TYR A 291 9.83 -17.87 7.30
CA TYR A 291 8.63 -17.35 7.95
C TYR A 291 8.87 -17.05 9.44
N TYR A 292 9.37 -18.02 10.21
CA TYR A 292 9.60 -17.81 11.65
C TYR A 292 10.74 -16.83 11.94
N TYR A 293 11.81 -16.85 11.13
CA TYR A 293 12.87 -15.86 11.23
C TYR A 293 12.34 -14.44 10.99
N PHE A 294 11.56 -14.26 9.92
CA PHE A 294 10.99 -12.98 9.56
C PHE A 294 10.01 -12.47 10.61
N MET A 295 9.14 -13.35 11.14
CA MET A 295 8.29 -13.05 12.30
C MET A 295 9.11 -12.61 13.51
N PHE A 296 10.20 -13.31 13.80
CA PHE A 296 11.05 -12.98 14.94
C PHE A 296 11.67 -11.59 14.80
N VAL A 297 12.17 -11.26 13.59
CA VAL A 297 12.68 -9.92 13.28
C VAL A 297 11.62 -8.86 13.50
N LEU A 298 10.43 -9.01 12.91
CA LEU A 298 9.37 -8.00 12.99
C LEU A 298 8.82 -7.84 14.40
N LEU A 299 8.48 -8.92 15.09
CA LEU A 299 7.79 -8.86 16.39
C LEU A 299 8.72 -8.52 17.56
N TYR A 300 10.01 -8.88 17.47
CA TYR A 300 10.92 -8.80 18.61
C TYR A 300 12.15 -7.94 18.32
N LEU A 301 12.90 -8.18 17.24
CA LEU A 301 14.16 -7.47 17.03
C LEU A 301 13.95 -5.98 16.70
N LEU A 302 12.95 -5.64 15.90
CA LEU A 302 12.68 -4.25 15.51
C LEU A 302 12.17 -3.35 16.66
N LYS A 303 11.92 -3.91 17.85
CA LYS A 303 11.67 -3.12 19.07
C LYS A 303 12.91 -2.39 19.57
N PHE A 304 14.10 -2.90 19.24
CA PHE A 304 15.37 -2.34 19.68
C PHE A 304 15.89 -1.35 18.63
N ASP A 305 16.23 -0.15 19.07
CA ASP A 305 16.66 0.94 18.19
C ASP A 305 17.89 0.56 17.34
N PHE A 306 18.85 -0.16 17.92
CA PHE A 306 20.03 -0.63 17.19
C PHE A 306 19.64 -1.48 15.97
N PHE A 307 18.79 -2.50 16.17
CA PHE A 307 18.34 -3.38 15.09
C PHE A 307 17.51 -2.61 14.06
N ARG A 308 16.60 -1.73 14.52
CA ARG A 308 15.79 -0.89 13.63
C ARG A 308 16.65 0.03 12.76
N VAL A 309 17.63 0.71 13.35
CA VAL A 309 18.55 1.60 12.62
C VAL A 309 19.42 0.82 11.64
N ALA A 310 19.97 -0.32 12.05
CA ALA A 310 20.76 -1.19 11.17
C ALA A 310 19.93 -1.71 9.99
N ARG A 311 18.68 -2.14 10.24
CA ARG A 311 17.77 -2.59 9.17
C ARG A 311 17.40 -1.46 8.22
N ASN A 312 17.11 -0.25 8.72
CA ASN A 312 16.85 0.91 7.88
C ASN A 312 18.08 1.28 7.03
N PHE A 313 19.28 1.19 7.58
CA PHE A 313 20.51 1.44 6.83
C PHE A 313 20.69 0.44 5.68
N LEU A 314 20.57 -0.87 5.97
CA LEU A 314 20.63 -1.92 4.95
C LEU A 314 19.56 -1.74 3.87
N HIS A 315 18.34 -1.40 4.28
CA HIS A 315 17.25 -1.15 3.35
C HIS A 315 17.53 0.05 2.43
N ARG A 316 18.05 1.16 2.96
CA ARG A 316 18.48 2.31 2.15
C ARG A 316 19.61 1.95 1.19
N ALA A 317 20.56 1.14 1.63
CA ALA A 317 21.64 0.65 0.78
C ALA A 317 21.10 -0.21 -0.38
N ASN A 318 20.20 -1.17 -0.10
CA ASN A 318 19.55 -1.99 -1.12
C ASN A 318 18.79 -1.12 -2.13
N PHE A 319 18.02 -0.16 -1.63
CA PHE A 319 17.26 0.75 -2.48
C PHE A 319 18.18 1.62 -3.35
N TYR A 320 19.27 2.14 -2.79
CA TYR A 320 20.29 2.87 -3.53
C TYR A 320 20.90 1.99 -4.64
N MET A 321 21.22 0.73 -4.33
CA MET A 321 21.76 -0.20 -5.32
C MET A 321 20.79 -0.40 -6.48
N ILE A 322 19.51 -0.62 -6.21
CA ILE A 322 18.48 -0.85 -7.23
C ILE A 322 18.19 0.41 -8.06
N LYS A 323 18.30 1.58 -7.43
CA LYS A 323 18.10 2.87 -8.12
C LYS A 323 19.22 3.18 -9.11
N ASN A 324 20.47 2.89 -8.74
CA ASN A 324 21.64 3.28 -9.52
C ASN A 324 22.19 2.17 -10.43
N PHE A 325 21.94 0.90 -10.11
CA PHE A 325 22.42 -0.25 -10.87
C PHE A 325 21.24 -1.06 -11.41
N THR A 326 20.58 -0.56 -12.45
CA THR A 326 19.36 -1.16 -13.01
C THR A 326 19.54 -2.56 -13.59
N THR A 327 20.77 -3.01 -13.80
CA THR A 327 21.08 -4.37 -14.27
C THR A 327 20.79 -5.43 -13.21
N VAL A 328 21.09 -5.15 -11.94
CA VAL A 328 20.86 -6.07 -10.80
C VAL A 328 19.37 -6.46 -10.64
N PRO A 329 18.42 -5.50 -10.51
CA PRO A 329 16.99 -5.82 -10.39
C PRO A 329 16.46 -6.54 -11.64
N ARG A 330 16.98 -6.22 -12.83
CA ARG A 330 16.62 -6.90 -14.08
C ARG A 330 17.06 -8.36 -14.09
N ILE A 331 18.33 -8.65 -13.79
CA ILE A 331 18.86 -10.02 -13.70
C ILE A 331 18.06 -10.81 -12.65
N GLN A 332 17.79 -10.22 -11.49
CA GLN A 332 17.02 -10.89 -10.45
C GLN A 332 15.59 -11.19 -10.90
N CYS A 333 14.93 -10.25 -11.59
CA CYS A 333 13.61 -10.49 -12.17
C CYS A 333 13.65 -11.62 -13.23
N GLU A 334 14.65 -11.64 -14.11
CA GLU A 334 14.81 -12.68 -15.14
C GLU A 334 15.08 -14.05 -14.50
N ILE A 335 15.90 -14.12 -13.44
CA ILE A 335 16.12 -15.35 -12.66
C ILE A 335 14.84 -15.81 -11.98
N SER A 336 14.13 -14.92 -11.28
CA SER A 336 12.87 -15.26 -10.63
C SER A 336 11.80 -15.71 -11.63
N GLN A 337 11.75 -15.07 -12.80
CA GLN A 337 10.93 -15.54 -13.92
C GLN A 337 11.32 -16.95 -14.33
N TYR A 338 12.59 -17.21 -14.63
CA TYR A 338 13.04 -18.53 -15.05
C TYR A 338 12.77 -19.64 -14.03
N LEU A 339 12.96 -19.36 -12.73
CA LEU A 339 12.85 -20.35 -11.66
C LEU A 339 11.41 -20.59 -11.19
N HIS A 340 10.54 -19.59 -11.30
CA HIS A 340 9.23 -19.61 -10.63
C HIS A 340 8.04 -19.33 -11.54
N PHE A 341 8.29 -18.93 -12.79
CA PHE A 341 7.27 -18.63 -13.77
C PHE A 341 7.63 -19.30 -15.12
N ASN A 342 6.64 -19.59 -15.96
CA ASN A 342 6.94 -19.96 -17.35
C ASN A 342 7.51 -18.72 -18.07
N LYS A 343 8.48 -18.86 -18.98
CA LYS A 343 8.99 -17.74 -19.80
C LYS A 343 7.87 -17.03 -20.58
N ASN A 344 6.78 -17.75 -20.87
CA ASN A 344 5.60 -17.23 -21.55
C ASN A 344 4.43 -16.94 -20.60
N ALA A 345 4.61 -17.02 -19.27
CA ALA A 345 3.54 -16.78 -18.32
C ALA A 345 3.04 -15.34 -18.43
N LYS A 346 1.83 -15.19 -18.97
CA LYS A 346 1.07 -13.94 -18.85
C LYS A 346 0.38 -13.93 -17.49
N PRO A 347 0.33 -12.78 -16.79
CA PRO A 347 -0.45 -12.60 -15.58
C PRO A 347 -1.96 -12.73 -15.83
N TYR A 348 -2.37 -12.59 -17.09
CA TYR A 348 -3.67 -12.97 -17.60
C TYR A 348 -3.59 -14.40 -18.12
N GLY A 349 -4.27 -15.32 -17.44
CA GLY A 349 -4.51 -16.66 -17.97
C GLY A 349 -5.36 -16.55 -19.22
N VAL A 350 -4.72 -16.58 -20.38
CA VAL A 350 -5.30 -17.14 -21.60
C VAL A 350 -4.18 -17.99 -22.17
N ASP A 351 -4.30 -19.31 -21.97
CA ASP A 351 -3.55 -20.29 -22.76
C ASP A 351 -3.89 -20.13 -24.25
#